data_AF-A0AAV0XS97-F1
#
_entry.id   AF-A0AAV0XS97-F1
#
_cell.length_a   1.000
_cell.length_b   1.000
_cell.length_c   1.000
_cell.angle_alpha   90.00
_cell.angle_beta   90.00
_cell.angle_gamma   90.00
#
_symmetry.space_group_name_H-M   'P 1'
#
loop_
_entity.id
_entity.type
_entity.pdbx_description
1 polymer ?
#
loop_
_entity_poly.entity_id
_entity_poly.type
_entity_poly.pdbx_seq_one_letter_code
_entity_poly.pdbx_strand_id
1 'polypeptide(L)' 'MTTAARPTFEPARGGQGRGENDLSALSVQYSSRDLPSHTKLKYREPGQGTTEELQKQDFAKVLEE' A
#
# COMPACT_ATOMS: atom_id res chain seq x y z
N MET A 1 12.87 -1.35 42.42
CA MET A 1 12.18 -1.44 41.11
C MET A 1 13.05 -0.73 40.09
N THR A 2 13.42 -1.39 38.99
CA THR A 2 14.28 -0.81 37.94
C THR A 2 13.45 0.01 36.94
N THR A 3 13.98 1.15 36.50
CA THR A 3 13.29 2.15 35.65
C THR A 3 13.36 1.84 34.15
N ALA A 4 13.62 0.59 33.77
CA ALA A 4 13.78 0.19 32.37
C ALA A 4 12.47 0.22 31.57
N ALA A 5 11.34 -0.01 32.24
CA ALA A 5 10.02 0.14 31.64
C ALA A 5 9.67 1.64 31.56
N ARG A 6 9.74 2.20 30.34
CA ARG A 6 9.36 3.59 30.04
C ARG A 6 8.46 3.62 28.80
N PRO A 7 7.46 4.52 28.73
CA PRO A 7 6.65 4.69 27.54
C PRO A 7 7.46 5.31 26.39
N THR A 8 7.02 5.07 25.16
CA THR A 8 7.54 5.73 23.96
C THR A 8 6.77 7.04 23.75
N PHE A 9 7.43 8.19 23.88
CA PHE A 9 6.80 9.50 23.68
C PHE A 9 6.87 9.98 22.22
N GLU A 10 7.88 9.53 21.48
CA GLU A 10 8.09 9.87 20.07
C GLU A 10 8.29 8.58 19.25
N PRO A 11 7.56 8.37 18.14
CA PRO A 11 7.72 7.18 17.32
C PRO A 11 9.01 7.23 16.49
N ALA A 12 9.47 6.06 16.04
CA ALA A 12 10.58 5.98 15.09
C ALA A 12 10.19 6.62 13.74
N ARG A 13 11.07 7.45 13.18
CA ARG A 13 10.91 8.05 11.86
C ARG A 13 11.46 7.11 10.79
N GLY A 14 10.71 6.93 9.70
CA GLY A 14 11.21 6.28 8.48
C GLY A 14 12.24 7.13 7.75
N GLY A 15 12.93 6.54 6.79
CA GLY A 15 13.94 7.17 5.94
C GLY A 15 15.30 6.51 6.05
N GLN A 16 15.68 5.95 7.20
CA GLN A 16 17.04 5.41 7.42
C GLN A 16 17.15 3.91 7.13
N GLY A 17 16.05 3.26 6.74
CA GLY A 17 15.96 1.82 6.53
C GLY A 17 16.34 1.35 5.13
N ARG A 18 16.26 0.03 4.95
CA ARG A 18 16.52 -0.64 3.68
C ARG A 18 15.55 -0.13 2.61
N GLY A 19 16.08 0.45 1.53
CA GLY A 19 15.30 0.94 0.40
C GLY A 19 14.74 2.35 0.55
N GLU A 20 15.11 3.09 1.61
CA GLU A 20 14.50 4.38 1.92
C GLU A 20 15.38 5.61 1.55
N ASN A 21 16.72 5.51 1.59
CA ASN A 21 17.62 6.64 1.33
C ASN A 21 18.59 6.44 0.16
N ASP A 22 19.28 5.29 0.11
CA ASP A 22 20.36 5.07 -0.86
C ASP A 22 20.15 3.75 -1.61
N LEU A 23 19.83 3.87 -2.91
CA LEU A 23 19.75 2.75 -3.84
C LEU A 23 21.13 2.29 -4.34
N SER A 24 22.24 2.91 -3.93
CA SER A 24 23.59 2.50 -4.35
C SER A 24 24.21 1.45 -3.41
N ALA A 25 23.86 1.47 -2.12
CA ALA A 25 24.17 0.42 -1.15
C ALA A 25 23.12 -0.72 -1.21
N LEU A 26 22.92 -1.31 -2.39
CA LEU A 26 21.95 -2.40 -2.60
C LEU A 26 22.37 -3.66 -1.83
N SER A 27 21.61 -3.97 -0.78
CA SER A 27 21.73 -5.24 -0.07
C SER A 27 21.26 -6.41 -0.96
N VAL A 28 22.04 -7.49 -0.97
CA VAL A 28 21.71 -8.75 -1.67
C VAL A 28 20.71 -9.60 -0.87
N GLN A 29 20.45 -9.25 0.38
CA GLN A 29 19.51 -9.99 1.24
C GLN A 29 18.08 -9.76 0.74
N TYR A 30 17.25 -10.79 0.62
CA TYR A 30 15.82 -10.67 0.30
C TYR A 30 15.00 -11.66 1.13
N SER A 31 13.76 -11.29 1.44
CA SER A 31 12.82 -12.15 2.16
C SER A 31 12.11 -13.10 1.19
N SER A 32 11.60 -14.23 1.69
CA SER A 32 10.70 -15.09 0.91
C SER A 32 9.45 -14.36 0.42
N ARG A 33 9.08 -13.27 1.08
CA ARG A 33 7.94 -12.40 0.73
C ARG A 33 8.26 -11.40 -0.39
N ASP A 34 9.54 -11.14 -0.64
CA ASP A 34 9.99 -10.18 -1.67
C ASP A 34 10.10 -10.85 -3.05
N LEU A 35 9.86 -12.17 -3.15
CA LEU A 35 9.86 -12.86 -4.44
C LEU A 35 8.70 -12.37 -5.32
N PRO A 36 8.87 -12.38 -6.66
CA PRO A 36 7.83 -11.94 -7.58
C PRO A 36 6.50 -12.67 -7.34
N SER A 37 5.49 -11.90 -6.94
CA SER A 37 4.12 -12.36 -6.75
C SER A 37 3.16 -11.28 -7.27
N HIS A 38 2.04 -11.70 -7.86
CA HIS A 38 1.05 -10.80 -8.47
C HIS A 38 1.65 -9.77 -9.44
N THR A 39 2.46 -10.24 -10.40
CA THR A 39 3.17 -9.39 -11.37
C THR A 39 2.26 -8.77 -12.45
N LYS A 40 0.96 -9.03 -12.41
CA LYS A 40 -0.03 -8.51 -13.37
C LYS A 40 -1.12 -7.75 -12.63
N LEU A 41 -1.29 -6.48 -12.98
CA LEU A 41 -2.41 -5.67 -12.55
C LEU A 41 -3.67 -6.08 -13.31
N LYS A 42 -4.78 -6.26 -12.60
CA LYS A 42 -6.09 -6.50 -13.20
C LYS A 42 -6.76 -5.15 -13.43
N TYR A 43 -7.27 -4.94 -14.64
CA TYR A 43 -8.15 -3.82 -14.94
C TYR A 43 -9.61 -4.27 -14.81
N ARG A 44 -10.51 -3.31 -14.66
CA ARG A 44 -11.95 -3.59 -14.67
C ARG A 44 -12.38 -3.84 -16.10
N GLU A 45 -13.05 -4.96 -16.33
CA GLU A 45 -13.70 -5.24 -17.60
C GLU A 45 -15.06 -4.51 -17.70
N PRO A 46 -15.61 -4.34 -18.91
CA PRO A 46 -16.97 -3.83 -19.08
C PRO A 46 -17.98 -4.60 -18.22
N GLY A 47 -18.88 -3.87 -17.55
CA GLY A 47 -19.85 -4.42 -16.59
C GLY A 47 -19.31 -4.60 -15.16
N GLN A 48 -18.03 -4.33 -14.90
CA GLN A 48 -17.42 -4.34 -13.55
C GLN A 48 -17.35 -2.94 -12.93
N GLY A 49 -18.05 -1.95 -13.50
CA GLY A 49 -17.99 -0.56 -13.04
C GLY A 49 -16.70 0.11 -13.50
N THR A 50 -16.48 0.10 -14.82
CA THR A 50 -15.40 0.90 -15.42
C THR A 50 -15.66 2.39 -15.20
N THR A 51 -14.62 3.21 -15.29
CA THR A 51 -14.74 4.67 -15.11
C THR A 51 -15.74 5.29 -16.09
N GLU A 52 -15.81 4.76 -17.31
CA GLU A 52 -16.73 5.25 -18.35
C GLU A 52 -18.19 4.92 -18.06
N GLU A 53 -18.46 3.76 -17.45
CA GLU A 53 -19.80 3.36 -17.03
C GLU A 53 -20.27 4.20 -15.84
N LEU A 54 -19.40 4.39 -14.85
CA LEU A 54 -19.69 5.18 -13.65
C LEU A 54 -19.91 6.67 -13.97
N GLN A 55 -19.20 7.23 -14.95
CA GLN A 55 -19.40 8.61 -15.37
C GLN A 55 -20.79 8.88 -15.97
N LYS A 56 -21.44 7.85 -16.53
CA LYS A 56 -22.75 7.97 -17.19
C LYS A 56 -23.92 7.63 -16.28
N GLN A 57 -23.66 7.06 -15.10
CA GLN A 57 -24.70 6.67 -14.15
C GLN A 57 -25.09 7.83 -13.23
N ASP A 58 -26.39 7.97 -13.00
CA ASP A 58 -26.94 8.82 -11.95
C ASP A 58 -27.09 8.00 -10.67
N PHE A 59 -26.17 8.19 -9.73
CA PHE A 59 -26.12 7.43 -8.48
C PHE A 59 -27.25 7.78 -7.51
N ALA A 60 -27.80 9.00 -7.56
CA ALA A 60 -28.88 9.39 -6.66
C ALA A 60 -30.16 8.61 -6.98
N LYS A 61 -30.47 8.52 -8.28
CA LYS A 61 -31.61 7.75 -8.76
C LYS A 61 -31.48 6.25 -8.49
N VAL A 62 -30.29 5.67 -8.69
CA VAL A 62 -30.04 4.23 -8.43
C VAL A 62 -30.09 3.90 -6.94
N LEU A 63 -29.80 4.86 -6.06
CA LEU A 63 -29.84 4.64 -4.60
C LEU A 63 -31.27 4.71 -4.06
N GLU A 64 -32.12 5.53 -4.66
CA GLU A 64 -33.54 5.67 -4.27
C GLU A 64 -34.44 4.54 -4.81
N GLU A 65 -33.98 3.82 -5.83
CA GLU A 65 -34.64 2.64 -6.43
C GLU A 65 -34.30 1.34 -5.68
#